data_AF-A0A9X0YE37-F1
#
_entry.id   AF-A0A9X0YE37-F1
#
_cell.length_a   1.000
_cell.length_b   1.000
_cell.length_c   1.000
_cell.angle_alpha   90.00
_cell.angle_beta   90.00
_cell.angle_gamma   90.00
#
_symmetry.space_group_name_H-M   'P 1'
#
loop_
_entity.id
_entity.type
_entity.pdbx_description
1 polymer ?
#
loop_
_entity_poly.entity_id
_entity_poly.type
_entity_poly.pdbx_seq_one_letter_code
_entity_poly.pdbx_strand_id
1 'polypeptide(L)'
;MKLLITGATGYIGQRLSALAAANGHEVICATRQPCPAAYAWLPYDLGGPVPEWPADTQALIHLAADTSTGAHTGAETEIQAAQALIHAARQGGARFVFISSQTAQATAPGVYGRTKWRIEQHVLAAGGTVIRPGQVYGGPERGLFGLLSGLVRRSPFMPVLMPAPGVQPIHVDDLAASILAVVERDDLGGEVFCLGAIEPIAFDRFLAAIAVHRVRAMRLPVPLPVPLLRLLRVSLGSSLSTKSGLERIFSLLQLPPMDSEGSLQKLGIRLRPLAHGMHRSGRGQRRALLQEATMLLSYLLKRPPQRSLVSRYARALEQAGSSGAILHSRWLKHWPILLALLDNPGVLHTPDGQALAWRLQIALAIAEASPQGAQVFLGTQPPRSLFSALIALGLTSFKALVWTLAALACRPLARRLLSGSEARHEA
;
A
#
# COMPACT_ATOMS: atom_id res chain seq x y z
N MET A 1 -2.83 -8.67 22.70
CA MET A 1 -1.48 -8.88 23.29
C MET A 1 -0.91 -7.56 23.79
N LYS A 2 0.04 -7.59 24.72
CA LYS A 2 0.80 -6.40 25.16
C LYS A 2 2.10 -6.26 24.36
N LEU A 3 2.18 -5.19 23.56
CA LEU A 3 3.25 -4.96 22.59
C LEU A 3 4.06 -3.71 22.95
N LEU A 4 5.36 -3.90 23.17
CA LEU A 4 6.32 -2.80 23.33
C LEU A 4 6.94 -2.48 21.97
N ILE A 5 6.81 -1.23 21.51
CA ILE A 5 7.26 -0.83 20.17
C ILE A 5 8.26 0.31 20.31
N THR A 6 9.54 0.06 20.01
CA THR A 6 10.51 1.16 19.88
C THR A 6 10.32 1.86 18.55
N GLY A 7 10.69 3.14 18.42
CA GLY A 7 10.57 3.84 17.13
C GLY A 7 9.11 3.99 16.64
N ALA A 8 8.13 3.89 17.54
CA ALA A 8 6.70 3.96 17.25
C ALA A 8 6.27 5.29 16.59
N THR A 9 7.00 6.39 16.79
CA THR A 9 6.75 7.68 16.14
C THR A 9 7.29 7.76 14.70
N GLY A 10 8.04 6.75 14.26
CA GLY A 10 8.63 6.64 12.93
C GLY A 10 7.63 6.29 11.82
N TYR A 11 8.11 6.23 10.59
CA TYR A 11 7.27 6.00 9.41
C TYR A 11 6.51 4.66 9.44
N ILE A 12 7.20 3.58 9.78
CA ILE A 12 6.61 2.24 9.91
C ILE A 12 5.89 2.12 11.26
N GLY A 13 6.52 2.58 12.34
CA GLY A 13 6.00 2.50 13.71
C GLY A 13 4.60 3.07 13.87
N GLN A 14 4.32 4.25 13.30
CA GLN A 14 2.99 4.85 13.42
C GLN A 14 1.89 4.00 12.77
N ARG A 15 2.21 3.31 11.68
CA ARG A 15 1.26 2.42 11.00
C ARG A 15 1.05 1.13 11.78
N LEU A 16 2.13 0.57 12.30
CA LEU A 16 2.09 -0.63 13.13
C LEU A 16 1.31 -0.39 14.43
N SER A 17 1.61 0.67 15.18
CA SER A 17 0.90 1.00 16.42
C SER A 17 -0.59 1.20 16.20
N ALA A 18 -0.97 1.90 15.12
CA ALA A 18 -2.38 2.10 14.79
C ALA A 18 -3.08 0.80 14.40
N LEU A 19 -2.42 -0.07 13.63
CA LEU A 19 -2.98 -1.37 13.23
C LEU A 19 -3.12 -2.30 14.44
N ALA A 20 -2.08 -2.41 15.26
CA ALA A 20 -2.09 -3.24 16.47
C ALA A 20 -3.18 -2.79 17.45
N ALA A 21 -3.33 -1.49 17.71
CA ALA A 21 -4.41 -0.99 18.57
C ALA A 21 -5.80 -1.25 17.96
N ALA A 22 -5.96 -1.11 16.63
CA ALA A 22 -7.21 -1.44 15.95
C ALA A 22 -7.56 -2.94 16.03
N ASN A 23 -6.55 -3.82 16.13
CA ASN A 23 -6.71 -5.25 16.36
C ASN A 23 -6.87 -5.61 17.86
N GLY A 24 -7.01 -4.63 18.75
CA GLY A 24 -7.26 -4.86 20.18
C GLY A 24 -6.00 -5.20 21.00
N HIS A 25 -4.80 -4.93 20.47
CA HIS A 25 -3.57 -5.06 21.24
C HIS A 25 -3.34 -3.85 22.14
N GLU A 26 -2.80 -4.08 23.33
CA GLU A 26 -2.29 -3.04 24.20
C GLU A 26 -0.92 -2.59 23.66
N VAL A 27 -0.81 -1.34 23.23
CA VAL A 27 0.40 -0.80 22.59
C VAL A 27 1.11 0.15 23.55
N ILE A 28 2.37 -0.15 23.83
CA ILE A 28 3.29 0.70 24.58
C ILE A 28 4.33 1.24 23.60
N CYS A 29 4.37 2.56 23.45
CA CYS A 29 5.32 3.24 22.58
C CYS A 29 6.59 3.61 23.38
N ALA A 30 7.69 2.93 23.10
CA ALA A 30 9.01 3.24 23.64
C ALA A 30 9.72 4.28 22.76
N THR A 31 9.58 5.56 23.09
CA THR A 31 10.07 6.68 22.25
C THR A 31 10.60 7.85 23.06
N ARG A 32 11.50 8.64 22.46
CA ARG A 32 12.08 9.84 23.07
C ARG A 32 11.06 10.92 23.41
N GLN A 33 10.06 11.08 22.55
CA GLN A 33 8.99 12.05 22.72
C GLN A 33 7.67 11.34 23.01
N PRO A 34 6.73 11.98 23.72
CA PRO A 34 5.41 11.44 23.95
C PRO A 34 4.70 11.03 22.66
N CYS A 35 4.03 9.89 22.70
CA CYS A 35 3.13 9.44 21.64
C CYS A 35 1.72 10.03 21.84
N PRO A 36 0.81 9.91 20.83
CA PRO A 36 -0.59 10.26 21.03
C PRO A 36 -1.18 9.57 22.27
N ALA A 37 -2.08 10.26 22.98
CA ALA A 37 -2.68 9.79 24.24
C ALA A 37 -3.43 8.44 24.15
N ALA A 38 -3.68 7.95 22.93
CA ALA A 38 -4.26 6.64 22.69
C ALA A 38 -3.32 5.47 23.05
N TYR A 39 -2.04 5.71 23.30
CA TYR A 39 -1.05 4.67 23.63
C TYR A 39 -0.35 5.01 24.95
N ALA A 40 0.04 3.98 25.68
CA ALA A 40 0.96 4.16 26.80
C ALA A 40 2.33 4.60 26.27
N TRP A 41 2.97 5.54 26.96
CA TRP A 41 4.28 6.07 26.59
C TRP A 41 5.33 5.61 27.58
N LEU A 42 6.43 5.08 27.05
CA LEU A 42 7.64 4.74 27.80
C LEU A 42 8.80 5.56 27.22
N PRO A 43 9.43 6.47 28.00
CA PRO A 43 10.58 7.22 27.53
C PRO A 43 11.74 6.28 27.19
N TYR A 44 12.23 6.34 25.95
CA TYR A 44 13.37 5.53 25.52
C TYR A 44 14.15 6.20 24.39
N ASP A 45 15.48 6.16 24.50
CA ASP A 45 16.44 6.58 23.49
C ASP A 45 17.47 5.48 23.24
N LEU A 46 17.95 5.34 22.01
CA LEU A 46 18.96 4.34 21.65
C LEU A 46 20.28 4.56 22.41
N GLY A 47 20.65 5.82 22.67
CA GLY A 47 21.84 6.16 23.48
C GLY A 47 21.59 6.15 24.99
N GLY A 48 20.36 5.91 25.44
CA GLY A 48 19.97 5.93 26.84
C GLY A 48 19.96 4.54 27.48
N PRO A 49 19.67 4.47 28.80
CA PRO A 49 19.48 3.19 29.48
C PRO A 49 18.27 2.43 28.92
N VAL A 50 18.28 1.11 29.08
CA VAL A 50 17.10 0.27 28.85
C VAL A 50 15.95 0.79 29.72
N PRO A 51 14.75 0.98 29.16
CA PRO A 51 13.65 1.52 29.94
C PRO A 51 13.14 0.46 30.91
N GLU A 52 12.44 0.90 31.96
CA GLU A 52 11.80 -0.01 32.90
C GLU A 52 10.83 -0.93 32.14
N TRP A 53 11.06 -2.24 32.24
CA TRP A 53 10.36 -3.22 31.42
C TRP A 53 8.92 -3.38 31.89
N PRO A 54 7.90 -3.08 31.06
CA PRO A 54 6.52 -3.20 31.50
C PRO A 54 6.17 -4.66 31.78
N ALA A 55 5.54 -4.92 32.93
CA ALA A 55 5.05 -6.25 33.29
C ALA A 55 4.12 -6.82 32.20
N ASP A 56 4.17 -8.14 32.03
CA ASP A 56 3.34 -8.90 31.07
C ASP A 56 3.51 -8.50 29.60
N THR A 57 4.64 -7.87 29.25
CA THR A 57 4.97 -7.59 27.84
C THR A 57 5.21 -8.89 27.09
N GLN A 58 4.41 -9.18 26.06
CA GLN A 58 4.49 -10.44 25.32
C GLN A 58 5.42 -10.37 24.12
N ALA A 59 5.63 -9.18 23.55
CA ALA A 59 6.58 -8.97 22.46
C ALA A 59 7.14 -7.55 22.44
N LEU A 60 8.43 -7.45 22.11
CA LEU A 60 9.13 -6.23 21.76
C LEU A 60 9.36 -6.19 20.25
N ILE A 61 8.88 -5.12 19.61
CA ILE A 61 9.11 -4.84 18.19
C ILE A 61 10.08 -3.67 18.10
N HIS A 62 11.32 -3.97 17.73
CA HIS A 62 12.39 -2.98 17.65
C HIS A 62 12.48 -2.35 16.26
N LEU A 63 11.90 -1.15 16.12
CA LEU A 63 11.94 -0.31 14.90
C LEU A 63 12.84 0.92 15.03
N ALA A 64 13.28 1.25 16.25
CA ALA A 64 14.19 2.36 16.47
C ALA A 64 15.50 2.11 15.71
N ALA A 65 15.97 3.13 15.00
CA ALA A 65 17.24 3.14 14.31
C ALA A 65 17.73 4.58 14.24
N ASP A 66 19.05 4.77 14.26
CA ASP A 66 19.57 6.09 13.99
C ASP A 66 19.44 6.40 12.50
N THR A 67 18.50 7.30 12.20
CA THR A 67 18.26 7.80 10.84
C THR A 67 18.51 9.31 10.76
N SER A 68 19.25 9.88 11.71
CA SER A 68 19.67 11.27 11.63
C SER A 68 20.66 11.49 10.47
N THR A 69 20.75 12.71 9.95
CA THR A 69 21.77 13.17 8.99
C THR A 69 22.84 14.02 9.68
N GLY A 70 22.97 13.87 11.01
CA GLY A 70 23.73 14.73 11.91
C GLY A 70 24.63 13.92 12.85
N ALA A 71 24.71 14.31 14.13
CA ALA A 71 25.48 13.56 15.13
C ALA A 71 24.88 12.16 15.31
N HIS A 72 25.48 11.19 14.64
CA HIS A 72 25.04 9.81 14.69
C HIS A 72 25.34 9.23 16.08
N THR A 73 24.33 8.67 16.75
CA THR A 73 24.55 7.59 17.72
C THR A 73 25.32 6.52 16.97
N GLY A 74 26.61 6.39 17.25
CA GLY A 74 27.53 5.57 16.44
C GLY A 74 27.03 4.14 16.27
N ALA A 75 27.47 3.46 15.20
CA ALA A 75 27.07 2.08 14.90
C ALA A 75 27.14 1.14 16.11
N GLU A 76 28.18 1.28 16.94
CA GLU A 76 28.36 0.48 18.16
C GLU A 76 27.31 0.79 19.23
N THR A 77 26.88 2.04 19.38
CA THR A 77 25.79 2.42 20.29
C THR A 77 24.48 1.77 19.89
N GLU A 78 24.14 1.74 18.59
CA GLU A 78 22.91 1.06 18.11
C GLU A 78 22.98 -0.46 18.37
N ILE A 79 24.16 -1.08 18.20
CA ILE A 79 24.37 -2.50 18.49
C ILE A 79 24.20 -2.79 19.99
N GLN A 80 24.84 -1.98 20.85
CA GLN A 80 24.74 -2.11 22.30
C GLN A 80 23.30 -1.92 22.80
N ALA A 81 22.59 -0.93 22.26
CA ALA A 81 21.19 -0.69 22.57
C ALA A 81 20.31 -1.90 22.22
N ALA A 82 20.51 -2.49 21.04
CA ALA A 82 19.81 -3.69 20.63
C ALA A 82 20.13 -4.88 21.53
N GLN A 83 21.40 -5.11 21.87
CA GLN A 83 21.83 -6.17 22.80
C GLN A 83 21.16 -6.02 24.17
N ALA A 84 21.12 -4.81 24.71
CA ALA A 84 20.52 -4.53 26.01
C ALA A 84 19.00 -4.78 26.00
N LEU A 85 18.31 -4.38 24.92
CA LEU A 85 16.89 -4.69 24.73
C LEU A 85 16.61 -6.19 24.53
N ILE A 86 17.48 -6.90 23.81
CA ILE A 86 17.39 -8.36 23.66
C ILE A 86 17.50 -9.04 25.03
N HIS A 87 18.45 -8.58 25.86
CA HIS A 87 18.63 -9.11 27.21
C HIS A 87 17.39 -8.88 28.07
N ALA A 88 16.84 -7.66 28.07
CA ALA A 88 15.63 -7.31 28.82
C ALA A 88 14.40 -8.10 28.35
N ALA A 89 14.23 -8.27 27.02
CA ALA A 89 13.16 -9.09 26.47
C ALA A 89 13.24 -10.54 26.94
N ARG A 90 14.44 -11.13 26.95
CA ARG A 90 14.65 -12.50 27.44
C ARG A 90 14.34 -12.63 28.93
N GLN A 91 14.76 -11.67 29.76
CA GLN A 91 14.46 -11.66 31.19
C GLN A 91 12.95 -11.56 31.45
N GLY A 92 12.25 -10.75 30.65
CA GLY A 92 10.79 -10.60 30.73
C GLY A 92 9.98 -11.68 30.03
N GLY A 93 10.62 -12.71 29.44
CA GLY A 93 9.93 -13.76 28.68
C GLY A 93 9.23 -13.27 27.40
N ALA A 94 9.61 -12.10 26.90
CA ALA A 94 9.00 -11.49 25.72
C ALA A 94 9.70 -11.91 24.44
N ARG A 95 8.92 -12.09 23.37
CA ARG A 95 9.49 -12.30 22.03
C ARG A 95 10.16 -11.03 21.53
N PHE A 96 11.27 -11.19 20.80
CA PHE A 96 12.00 -10.07 20.22
C PHE A 96 11.88 -10.10 18.69
N VAL A 97 11.28 -9.07 18.10
CA VAL A 97 11.17 -8.89 16.65
C VAL A 97 11.96 -7.66 16.24
N PHE A 98 12.98 -7.87 15.40
CA PHE A 98 13.84 -6.82 14.90
C PHE A 98 13.49 -6.43 13.47
N ILE A 99 13.28 -5.13 13.22
CA ILE A 99 13.10 -4.62 11.87
C ILE A 99 14.45 -4.14 11.32
N SER A 100 15.01 -4.96 10.44
CA SER A 100 16.30 -4.77 9.78
C SER A 100 16.12 -4.05 8.43
N SER A 101 16.89 -4.42 7.40
CA SER A 101 16.87 -3.83 6.07
C SER A 101 17.34 -4.84 5.01
N GLN A 102 16.83 -4.71 3.78
CA GLN A 102 17.39 -5.38 2.60
C GLN A 102 18.91 -5.19 2.42
N THR A 103 19.48 -4.11 2.95
CA THR A 103 20.92 -3.82 2.88
C THR A 103 21.77 -4.58 3.91
N ALA A 104 21.16 -5.37 4.79
CA ALA A 104 21.86 -6.05 5.88
C ALA A 104 22.72 -7.21 5.37
N GLN A 105 24.03 -6.96 5.26
CA GLN A 105 25.05 -7.95 4.91
C GLN A 105 26.35 -7.66 5.65
N ALA A 106 27.13 -8.71 5.95
CA ALA A 106 28.47 -8.57 6.54
C ALA A 106 29.38 -7.67 5.69
N THR A 107 29.28 -7.81 4.36
CA THR A 107 30.08 -7.09 3.36
C THR A 107 29.36 -5.86 2.79
N ALA A 108 28.26 -5.41 3.42
CA ALA A 108 27.50 -4.27 2.92
C ALA A 108 28.42 -3.03 2.75
N PRO A 109 28.31 -2.25 1.65
CA PRO A 109 29.16 -1.09 1.42
C PRO A 109 29.01 0.01 2.48
N GLY A 110 27.77 0.24 2.94
CA GLY A 110 27.44 1.26 3.93
C GLY A 110 27.51 0.75 5.37
N VAL A 111 27.85 1.65 6.30
CA VAL A 111 27.86 1.37 7.75
C VAL A 111 26.50 0.83 8.21
N TYR A 112 25.41 1.46 7.77
CA TYR A 112 24.04 1.07 8.10
C TYR A 112 23.75 -0.42 7.85
N GLY A 113 24.10 -0.95 6.67
CA GLY A 113 23.87 -2.36 6.34
C GLY A 113 24.68 -3.31 7.22
N ARG A 114 25.95 -2.98 7.51
CA ARG A 114 26.80 -3.79 8.40
C ARG A 114 26.31 -3.75 9.85
N THR A 115 25.88 -2.59 10.34
CA THR A 115 25.29 -2.44 11.68
C THR A 115 24.03 -3.30 11.82
N LYS A 116 23.10 -3.20 10.85
CA LYS A 116 21.87 -4.02 10.85
C LYS A 116 22.21 -5.50 10.84
N TRP A 117 23.14 -5.95 9.98
CA TRP A 117 23.57 -7.34 9.95
C TRP A 117 24.15 -7.84 11.27
N ARG A 118 24.97 -7.04 11.97
CA ARG A 118 25.50 -7.39 13.30
C ARG A 118 24.39 -7.54 14.34
N ILE A 119 23.41 -6.65 14.34
CA ILE A 119 22.25 -6.75 15.23
C ILE A 119 21.45 -8.02 14.93
N GLU A 120 21.25 -8.36 13.65
CA GLU A 120 20.58 -9.61 13.29
C GLU A 120 21.25 -10.84 13.91
N GLN A 121 22.59 -10.90 13.94
CA GLN A 121 23.31 -12.02 14.54
C GLN A 121 22.97 -12.17 16.03
N HIS A 122 22.91 -11.06 16.78
CA HIS A 122 22.52 -11.08 18.19
C HIS A 122 21.06 -11.47 18.40
N VAL A 123 20.16 -11.00 17.54
CA VAL A 123 18.73 -11.33 17.58
C VAL A 123 18.52 -12.81 17.33
N LEU A 124 19.12 -13.36 16.27
CA LEU A 124 18.99 -14.77 15.89
C LEU A 124 19.62 -15.68 16.95
N ALA A 125 20.79 -15.34 17.48
CA ALA A 125 21.43 -16.08 18.58
C ALA A 125 20.59 -16.09 19.87
N ALA A 126 19.69 -15.11 20.04
CA ALA A 126 18.75 -15.05 21.14
C ALA A 126 17.41 -15.75 20.85
N GLY A 127 17.24 -16.37 19.67
CA GLY A 127 15.98 -16.97 19.22
C GLY A 127 14.92 -15.96 18.77
N GLY A 128 15.29 -14.68 18.64
CA GLY A 128 14.39 -13.64 18.13
C GLY A 128 14.19 -13.72 16.62
N THR A 129 13.22 -12.96 16.12
CA THR A 129 12.84 -12.93 14.70
C THR A 129 13.35 -11.66 14.04
N VAL A 130 13.88 -11.78 12.82
CA VAL A 130 14.34 -10.64 12.02
C VAL A 130 13.39 -10.44 10.85
N ILE A 131 13.04 -9.20 10.56
CA ILE A 131 12.30 -8.83 9.35
C ILE A 131 13.17 -7.87 8.52
N ARG A 132 13.49 -8.25 7.29
CA ARG A 132 14.16 -7.41 6.29
C ARG A 132 13.14 -6.86 5.31
N PRO A 133 12.65 -5.63 5.52
CA PRO A 133 11.82 -4.97 4.52
C PRO A 133 12.67 -4.52 3.32
N GLY A 134 12.07 -4.57 2.14
CA GLY A 134 12.60 -3.94 0.94
C GLY A 134 12.31 -2.43 0.92
N GLN A 135 12.07 -1.87 -0.26
CA GLN A 135 11.77 -0.44 -0.39
C GLN A 135 10.37 -0.11 0.13
N VAL A 136 10.28 0.35 1.39
CA VAL A 136 9.00 0.74 1.99
C VAL A 136 8.43 1.99 1.30
N TYR A 137 7.14 1.95 0.93
CA TYR A 137 6.44 3.06 0.25
C TYR A 137 4.98 3.23 0.70
N GLY A 138 4.35 4.33 0.27
CA GLY A 138 2.92 4.59 0.51
C GLY A 138 2.61 5.39 1.77
N GLY A 139 1.33 5.60 2.09
CA GLY A 139 0.94 6.43 3.24
C GLY A 139 1.52 7.87 3.20
N PRO A 140 1.90 8.46 4.34
CA PRO A 140 2.59 9.76 4.39
C PRO A 140 3.96 9.75 3.66
N GLU A 141 4.33 10.86 3.02
CA GLU A 141 5.64 11.03 2.37
C GLU A 141 6.75 11.25 3.41
N ARG A 142 7.21 10.15 4.04
CA ARG A 142 8.27 10.15 5.06
C ARG A 142 9.41 9.21 4.68
N GLY A 143 10.53 9.32 5.40
CA GLY A 143 11.72 8.52 5.15
C GLY A 143 12.19 8.61 3.70
N LEU A 144 12.69 7.49 3.17
CA LEU A 144 13.19 7.42 1.79
C LEU A 144 12.08 7.63 0.75
N PHE A 145 10.86 7.14 1.00
CA PHE A 145 9.72 7.36 0.12
C PHE A 145 9.40 8.86 -0.04
N GLY A 146 9.46 9.62 1.06
CA GLY A 146 9.30 11.09 1.05
C GLY A 146 10.40 11.80 0.26
N LEU A 147 11.66 11.37 0.41
CA LEU A 147 12.79 11.89 -0.35
C LEU A 147 12.62 11.65 -1.85
N LEU A 148 12.30 10.42 -2.26
CA LEU A 148 12.08 10.06 -3.67
C LEU A 148 10.85 10.78 -4.25
N SER A 149 9.76 10.88 -3.49
CA SER A 149 8.57 11.65 -3.89
C SER A 149 8.89 13.13 -4.07
N GLY A 150 9.70 13.70 -3.18
CA GLY A 150 10.18 15.09 -3.27
C GLY A 150 11.08 15.32 -4.49
N LEU A 151 11.98 14.39 -4.80
CA LEU A 151 12.85 14.42 -5.98
C LEU A 151 12.01 14.43 -7.27
N VAL A 152 11.09 13.47 -7.40
CA VAL A 152 10.17 13.38 -8.56
C VAL A 152 9.26 14.61 -8.63
N ARG A 153 8.88 15.21 -7.50
CA ARG A 153 8.03 16.40 -7.49
C ARG A 153 8.74 17.64 -8.02
N ARG A 154 10.02 17.84 -7.67
CA ARG A 154 10.78 19.06 -8.00
C ARG A 154 11.39 19.05 -9.39
N SER A 155 11.78 17.87 -9.90
CA SER A 155 12.42 17.76 -11.22
C SER A 155 11.37 17.48 -12.31
N PRO A 156 11.44 18.14 -13.48
CA PRO A 156 10.70 17.73 -14.67
C PRO A 156 11.31 16.48 -15.31
N PHE A 157 12.56 16.15 -14.98
CA PHE A 157 13.31 15.00 -15.47
C PHE A 157 13.26 13.84 -14.46
N MET A 158 13.25 12.62 -14.98
CA MET A 158 13.35 11.39 -14.20
C MET A 158 14.60 10.62 -14.62
N PRO A 159 15.55 10.35 -13.71
CA PRO A 159 16.74 9.60 -14.07
C PRO A 159 16.38 8.14 -14.38
N VAL A 160 16.81 7.67 -15.54
CA VAL A 160 16.75 6.26 -15.95
C VAL A 160 18.16 5.72 -15.84
N LEU A 161 18.42 4.99 -14.77
CA LEU A 161 19.76 4.50 -14.44
C LEU A 161 20.13 3.34 -15.36
N MET A 162 21.36 3.35 -15.87
CA MET A 162 21.88 2.31 -16.76
C MET A 162 23.20 1.73 -16.21
N PRO A 163 23.24 0.43 -15.82
CA PRO A 163 22.10 -0.50 -15.72
C PRO A 163 21.13 -0.10 -14.59
N ALA A 164 19.86 -0.49 -14.72
CA ALA A 164 18.83 -0.14 -13.74
C ALA A 164 18.97 -1.01 -12.48
N PRO A 165 19.11 -0.42 -11.29
CA PRO A 165 19.13 -1.20 -10.05
C PRO A 165 17.73 -1.74 -9.75
N GLY A 166 17.67 -2.96 -9.23
CA GLY A 166 16.44 -3.59 -8.78
C GLY A 166 16.06 -3.16 -7.36
N VAL A 167 14.78 -2.89 -7.14
CA VAL A 167 14.20 -2.66 -5.81
C VAL A 167 13.02 -3.59 -5.59
N GLN A 168 12.84 -4.10 -4.37
CA GLN A 168 11.66 -4.91 -4.01
C GLN A 168 10.75 -4.09 -3.10
N PRO A 169 9.77 -3.35 -3.66
CA PRO A 169 8.94 -2.45 -2.87
C PRO A 169 7.94 -3.20 -1.99
N ILE A 170 7.64 -2.64 -0.82
CA ILE A 170 6.55 -3.10 0.05
C ILE A 170 5.76 -1.89 0.58
N HIS A 171 4.44 -1.97 0.55
CA HIS A 171 3.62 -0.87 1.07
C HIS A 171 3.69 -0.86 2.61
N VAL A 172 3.79 0.32 3.22
CA VAL A 172 3.95 0.47 4.67
C VAL A 172 2.85 -0.20 5.49
N ASP A 173 1.60 -0.18 4.99
CA ASP A 173 0.49 -0.87 5.66
C ASP A 173 0.57 -2.41 5.50
N ASP A 174 1.11 -2.92 4.38
CA ASP A 174 1.30 -4.37 4.20
C ASP A 174 2.46 -4.87 5.06
N LEU A 175 3.52 -4.06 5.18
CA LEU A 175 4.62 -4.32 6.10
C LEU A 175 4.13 -4.34 7.55
N ALA A 176 3.30 -3.37 7.96
CA ALA A 176 2.71 -3.34 9.30
C ALA A 176 1.87 -4.60 9.57
N ALA A 177 1.03 -5.02 8.62
CA ALA A 177 0.26 -6.26 8.73
C ALA A 177 1.17 -7.49 8.83
N SER A 178 2.26 -7.54 8.06
CA SER A 178 3.20 -8.65 8.09
C SER A 178 3.96 -8.72 9.42
N ILE A 179 4.39 -7.57 9.96
CA ILE A 179 5.03 -7.50 11.29
C ILE A 179 4.05 -8.02 12.35
N LEU A 180 2.79 -7.59 12.30
CA LEU A 180 1.79 -8.04 13.25
C LEU A 180 1.50 -9.55 13.12
N ALA A 181 1.41 -10.08 11.90
CA ALA A 181 1.23 -11.51 11.66
C ALA A 181 2.41 -12.36 12.19
N VAL A 182 3.65 -11.85 12.10
CA VAL A 182 4.82 -12.48 12.73
C VAL A 182 4.67 -12.49 14.25
N VAL A 183 4.23 -11.37 14.83
CA VAL A 183 4.07 -11.21 16.27
C VAL A 183 2.84 -11.98 16.80
N GLU A 184 1.83 -12.28 16.02
CA GLU A 184 0.66 -13.03 16.50
C GLU A 184 0.88 -14.55 16.50
N ARG A 185 1.99 -15.03 15.94
CA ARG A 185 2.29 -16.45 15.77
C ARG A 185 3.42 -16.92 16.66
N ASP A 186 3.19 -18.01 17.37
CA ASP A 186 4.17 -18.60 18.29
C ASP A 186 5.10 -19.59 17.59
N ASP A 187 4.73 -20.08 16.40
CA ASP A 187 5.53 -21.00 15.59
C ASP A 187 6.67 -20.32 14.82
N LEU A 188 6.77 -18.99 14.91
CA LEU A 188 7.73 -18.17 14.16
C LEU A 188 8.79 -17.59 15.10
N GLY A 189 10.03 -18.07 14.99
CA GLY A 189 11.15 -17.67 15.85
C GLY A 189 12.50 -18.07 15.27
N GLY A 190 13.55 -17.32 15.61
CA GLY A 190 14.93 -17.65 15.22
C GLY A 190 15.21 -17.60 13.71
N GLU A 191 14.40 -16.89 12.93
CA GLU A 191 14.50 -16.84 11.47
C GLU A 191 14.44 -15.41 10.91
N VAL A 192 14.74 -15.28 9.62
CA VAL A 192 14.74 -14.01 8.87
C VAL A 192 13.61 -14.02 7.84
N PHE A 193 12.68 -13.08 7.96
CA PHE A 193 11.63 -12.83 6.96
C PHE A 193 12.03 -11.70 6.02
N CYS A 194 12.09 -11.99 4.73
CA CYS A 194 12.37 -11.00 3.69
C CYS A 194 11.06 -10.49 3.08
N LEU A 195 10.71 -9.23 3.30
CA LEU A 195 9.40 -8.70 2.92
C LEU A 195 9.51 -7.60 1.86
N GLY A 196 9.12 -7.94 0.63
CA GLY A 196 9.21 -7.09 -0.56
C GLY A 196 8.44 -7.71 -1.71
N ALA A 197 8.33 -6.99 -2.83
CA ALA A 197 7.86 -7.58 -4.09
C ALA A 197 8.67 -8.85 -4.40
N ILE A 198 7.99 -9.92 -4.85
CA ILE A 198 8.62 -11.22 -5.14
C ILE A 198 9.75 -11.03 -6.15
N GLU A 199 9.45 -10.35 -7.27
CA GLU A 199 10.45 -9.99 -8.25
C GLU A 199 10.95 -8.55 -8.04
N PRO A 200 12.27 -8.31 -8.12
CA PRO A 200 12.81 -6.96 -8.16
C PRO A 200 12.26 -6.18 -9.34
N ILE A 201 11.74 -4.97 -9.09
CA ILE A 201 11.38 -4.04 -10.15
C ILE A 201 12.52 -3.06 -10.38
N ALA A 202 12.69 -2.61 -11.62
CA ALA A 202 13.67 -1.58 -11.93
C ALA A 202 13.34 -0.26 -11.19
N PHE A 203 14.37 0.39 -10.65
CA PHE A 203 14.20 1.59 -9.83
C PHE A 203 13.56 2.76 -10.59
N ASP A 204 13.86 2.90 -11.87
CA ASP A 204 13.21 3.86 -12.76
C ASP A 204 11.70 3.58 -12.92
N ARG A 205 11.28 2.30 -13.01
CA ARG A 205 9.85 1.92 -12.97
C ARG A 205 9.21 2.31 -11.64
N PHE A 206 9.93 2.16 -10.52
CA PHE A 206 9.46 2.61 -9.21
C PHE A 206 9.28 4.15 -9.16
N LEU A 207 10.25 4.92 -9.67
CA LEU A 207 10.15 6.39 -9.78
C LEU A 207 9.02 6.81 -10.73
N ALA A 208 8.82 6.10 -11.84
CA ALA A 208 7.73 6.34 -12.77
C ALA A 208 6.37 6.11 -12.08
N ALA A 209 6.24 5.06 -11.27
CA ALA A 209 5.04 4.82 -10.48
C ALA A 209 4.75 5.96 -9.49
N ILE A 210 5.78 6.54 -8.85
CA ILE A 210 5.66 7.75 -8.03
C ILE A 210 5.16 8.93 -8.89
N ALA A 211 5.77 9.16 -10.06
CA ALA A 211 5.40 10.26 -10.94
C ALA A 211 3.93 10.18 -11.38
N VAL A 212 3.49 9.01 -11.84
CA VAL A 212 2.14 8.78 -12.38
C VAL A 212 1.09 8.76 -11.27
N HIS A 213 1.30 7.98 -10.20
CA HIS A 213 0.23 7.69 -9.23
C HIS A 213 0.26 8.57 -7.98
N ARG A 214 1.44 9.03 -7.55
CA ARG A 214 1.60 9.82 -6.32
C ARG A 214 1.65 11.32 -6.58
N VAL A 215 2.52 11.73 -7.49
CA VAL A 215 2.74 13.14 -7.86
C VAL A 215 1.71 13.59 -8.90
N ARG A 216 1.32 12.69 -9.81
CA ARG A 216 0.43 12.93 -10.96
C ARG A 216 1.00 13.95 -11.94
N ALA A 217 2.26 13.77 -12.29
CA ALA A 217 2.95 14.63 -13.24
C ALA A 217 3.68 13.81 -14.29
N MET A 218 3.71 14.33 -15.52
CA MET A 218 4.56 13.80 -16.58
C MET A 218 6.01 14.18 -16.28
N ARG A 219 6.92 13.22 -16.46
CA ARG A 219 8.35 13.39 -16.28
C ARG A 219 9.08 12.88 -17.51
N LEU A 220 10.06 13.65 -17.97
CA LEU A 220 10.87 13.27 -19.11
C LEU A 220 11.95 12.29 -18.63
N PRO A 221 12.00 11.06 -19.14
CA PRO A 221 13.06 10.12 -18.80
C PRO A 221 14.39 10.62 -19.36
N VAL A 222 15.43 10.65 -18.52
CA VAL A 222 16.79 11.04 -18.92
C VAL A 222 17.72 9.87 -18.59
N PRO A 223 18.36 9.25 -19.60
CA PRO A 223 19.30 8.16 -19.36
C PRO A 223 20.52 8.67 -18.60
N LEU A 224 20.90 7.98 -17.53
CA LEU A 224 22.01 8.34 -16.69
C LEU A 224 22.89 7.12 -16.41
N PRO A 225 24.09 7.05 -17.02
CA PRO A 225 25.03 5.97 -16.77
C PRO A 225 25.44 5.92 -15.29
N VAL A 226 25.27 4.76 -14.65
CA VAL A 226 25.66 4.55 -13.25
C VAL A 226 27.14 4.87 -12.97
N PRO A 227 28.11 4.60 -13.88
CA PRO A 227 29.50 5.00 -13.66
C PRO A 227 29.70 6.50 -13.45
N LEU A 228 28.94 7.35 -14.14
CA LEU A 228 29.02 8.81 -13.99
C LEU A 228 28.56 9.25 -12.59
N LEU A 229 27.52 8.60 -12.07
CA LEU A 229 27.07 8.81 -10.69
C LEU A 229 28.11 8.39 -9.65
N ARG A 230 28.85 7.30 -9.90
CA ARG A 230 29.95 6.87 -9.02
C ARG A 230 31.09 7.90 -9.02
N LEU A 231 31.45 8.45 -10.19
CA LEU A 231 32.44 9.51 -10.30
C LEU A 231 32.00 10.78 -9.57
N LEU A 232 30.74 11.19 -9.73
CA LEU A 232 30.18 12.33 -8.99
C LEU A 232 30.26 12.12 -7.47
N ARG A 233 29.99 10.91 -6.98
CA ARG A 233 30.12 10.60 -5.54
C ARG A 233 31.56 10.77 -5.04
N VAL A 234 32.55 10.32 -5.80
CA VAL A 234 33.96 10.48 -5.45
C VAL A 234 34.37 11.96 -5.48
N SER A 235 33.92 12.70 -6.50
CA SER A 235 34.24 14.12 -6.68
C SER A 235 33.58 15.05 -5.66
N LEU A 236 32.34 14.78 -5.25
CA LEU A 236 31.61 15.59 -4.26
C LEU A 236 32.11 15.41 -2.82
N GLY A 237 33.00 14.44 -2.57
CA GLY A 237 33.50 14.10 -1.23
C GLY A 237 32.44 13.41 -0.36
N SER A 238 32.86 12.45 0.47
CA SER A 238 31.98 11.68 1.35
C SER A 238 31.15 12.58 2.29
N SER A 239 31.72 13.69 2.77
CA SER A 239 31.13 14.62 3.75
C SER A 239 29.90 15.41 3.26
N LEU A 240 29.86 15.82 1.98
CA LEU A 240 28.70 16.53 1.39
C LEU A 240 27.57 15.57 1.00
N SER A 241 27.92 14.32 0.66
CA SER A 241 26.96 13.27 0.30
C SER A 241 26.12 12.81 1.50
N THR A 242 26.75 12.69 2.69
CA THR A 242 26.06 12.32 3.95
C THR A 242 25.06 13.38 4.38
N LYS A 243 25.44 14.67 4.30
CA LYS A 243 24.57 15.81 4.68
C LYS A 243 23.36 15.98 3.77
N SER A 244 23.46 15.55 2.51
CA SER A 244 22.42 15.76 1.49
C SER A 244 21.42 14.59 1.38
N GLY A 245 21.59 13.53 2.17
CA GLY A 245 20.75 12.31 2.09
C GLY A 245 20.97 11.48 0.81
N LEU A 246 21.97 11.83 0.00
CA LEU A 246 22.32 11.16 -1.25
C LEU A 246 22.85 9.75 -1.00
N GLU A 247 23.49 9.49 0.14
CA GLU A 247 23.94 8.15 0.50
C GLU A 247 22.80 7.12 0.53
N ARG A 248 21.60 7.51 0.96
CA ARG A 248 20.42 6.63 0.97
C ARG A 248 19.91 6.30 -0.42
N ILE A 249 20.11 7.21 -1.38
CA ILE A 249 19.77 6.97 -2.79
C ILE A 249 20.84 6.08 -3.41
N PHE A 250 22.12 6.35 -3.12
CA PHE A 250 23.22 5.52 -3.60
C PHE A 250 23.17 4.09 -3.05
N SER A 251 22.69 3.87 -1.82
CA SER A 251 22.49 2.53 -1.27
C SER A 251 21.43 1.73 -2.03
N LEU A 252 20.45 2.39 -2.67
CA LEU A 252 19.47 1.71 -3.53
C LEU A 252 20.09 1.17 -4.82
N LEU A 253 21.27 1.67 -5.23
CA LEU A 253 21.92 1.24 -6.47
C LEU A 253 22.59 -0.14 -6.35
N GLN A 254 22.72 -0.68 -5.14
CA GLN A 254 23.41 -1.94 -4.84
C GLN A 254 22.60 -2.75 -3.84
N LEU A 255 21.30 -2.95 -4.11
CA LEU A 255 20.47 -3.81 -3.28
C LEU A 255 20.64 -5.27 -3.69
N PRO A 256 20.90 -6.17 -2.72
CA PRO A 256 20.82 -7.59 -2.98
C PRO A 256 19.36 -8.00 -3.19
N PRO A 257 19.05 -8.90 -4.13
CA PRO A 257 17.73 -9.51 -4.20
C PRO A 257 17.48 -10.31 -2.92
N MET A 258 16.24 -10.31 -2.45
CA MET A 258 15.78 -11.07 -1.30
C MET A 258 14.79 -12.14 -1.75
N ASP A 259 14.85 -13.30 -1.10
CA ASP A 259 13.82 -14.34 -1.24
C ASP A 259 12.56 -13.95 -0.45
N SER A 260 11.69 -13.16 -1.08
CA SER A 260 10.44 -12.70 -0.48
C SER A 260 9.28 -13.66 -0.64
N GLU A 261 9.34 -14.58 -1.61
CA GLU A 261 8.22 -15.48 -1.89
C GLU A 261 7.98 -16.44 -0.72
N GLY A 262 9.02 -17.13 -0.25
CA GLY A 262 8.89 -18.08 0.86
C GLY A 262 8.39 -17.40 2.15
N SER A 263 8.88 -16.19 2.43
CA SER A 263 8.46 -15.39 3.58
C SER A 263 6.98 -14.99 3.50
N LEU A 264 6.52 -14.51 2.33
CA LEU A 264 5.14 -14.08 2.13
C LEU A 264 4.16 -15.25 2.16
N GLN A 265 4.52 -16.37 1.53
CA GLN A 265 3.72 -17.60 1.55
C GLN A 265 3.58 -18.14 2.98
N LYS A 266 4.68 -18.22 3.73
CA LYS A 266 4.66 -18.68 5.13
C LYS A 266 3.76 -17.81 6.01
N LEU A 267 3.72 -16.50 5.76
CA LEU A 267 2.85 -15.56 6.49
C LEU A 267 1.42 -15.50 5.95
N GLY A 268 1.12 -16.07 4.79
CA GLY A 268 -0.18 -15.94 4.13
C GLY A 268 -0.50 -14.51 3.69
N ILE A 269 0.52 -13.67 3.48
CA ILE A 269 0.34 -12.26 3.14
C ILE A 269 0.43 -12.06 1.63
N ARG A 270 -0.59 -11.43 1.06
CA ARG A 270 -0.58 -10.95 -0.32
C ARG A 270 -0.32 -9.44 -0.37
N LEU A 271 0.78 -9.05 -0.99
CA LEU A 271 1.12 -7.63 -1.15
C LEU A 271 0.17 -6.92 -2.13
N ARG A 272 -0.14 -5.64 -1.85
CA ARG A 272 -0.95 -4.84 -2.75
C ARG A 272 -0.16 -4.42 -4.00
N PRO A 273 -0.83 -4.26 -5.16
CA PRO A 273 -0.17 -3.75 -6.37
C PRO A 273 0.44 -2.35 -6.16
N LEU A 274 1.62 -2.13 -6.76
CA LEU A 274 2.39 -0.88 -6.64
C LEU A 274 1.56 0.37 -6.92
N ALA A 275 0.83 0.37 -8.04
CA ALA A 275 -0.02 1.49 -8.47
C ALA A 275 -1.09 1.85 -7.44
N HIS A 276 -1.68 0.85 -6.76
CA HIS A 276 -2.71 1.06 -5.75
C HIS A 276 -2.14 1.64 -4.46
N GLY A 277 -0.97 1.16 -4.02
CA GLY A 277 -0.29 1.67 -2.82
C GLY A 277 0.26 3.09 -2.99
N MET A 278 0.59 3.50 -4.21
CA MET A 278 1.13 4.85 -4.50
C MET A 278 0.09 5.97 -4.35
N HIS A 279 -1.20 5.66 -4.31
CA HIS A 279 -2.24 6.67 -4.17
C HIS A 279 -2.17 7.37 -2.80
N ARG A 280 -2.35 8.70 -2.74
CA ARG A 280 -2.23 9.51 -1.50
C ARG A 280 -3.07 9.01 -0.32
N SER A 281 -4.23 8.43 -0.59
CA SER A 281 -5.12 7.89 0.44
C SER A 281 -4.61 6.59 1.08
N GLY A 282 -3.58 5.94 0.51
CA GLY A 282 -3.18 4.56 0.86
C GLY A 282 -4.23 3.49 0.50
N ARG A 283 -5.44 3.92 0.13
CA ARG A 283 -6.60 3.09 -0.28
C ARG A 283 -6.96 3.37 -1.74
N GLY A 284 -6.01 3.19 -2.66
CA GLY A 284 -6.27 3.30 -4.10
C GLY A 284 -7.40 2.37 -4.55
N GLN A 285 -7.41 1.15 -4.01
CA GLN A 285 -8.47 0.15 -4.17
C GLN A 285 -9.83 0.71 -3.75
N ARG A 286 -9.97 1.22 -2.52
CA ARG A 286 -11.24 1.81 -2.06
C ARG A 286 -11.73 2.94 -2.96
N ARG A 287 -10.83 3.78 -3.47
CA ARG A 287 -11.21 4.82 -4.43
C ARG A 287 -11.73 4.24 -5.73
N ALA A 288 -11.10 3.19 -6.26
CA ALA A 288 -11.57 2.49 -7.44
C ALA A 288 -12.94 1.84 -7.20
N LEU A 289 -13.14 1.20 -6.04
CA LEU A 289 -14.44 0.64 -5.63
C LEU A 289 -15.52 1.72 -5.50
N LEU A 290 -15.20 2.90 -4.96
CA LEU A 290 -16.16 4.02 -4.90
C LEU A 290 -16.51 4.55 -6.29
N GLN A 291 -15.56 4.54 -7.24
CA GLN A 291 -15.83 4.92 -8.62
C GLN A 291 -16.71 3.90 -9.32
N GLU A 292 -16.41 2.61 -9.17
CA GLU A 292 -17.25 1.51 -9.62
C GLU A 292 -18.66 1.59 -9.04
N ALA A 293 -18.78 1.78 -7.72
CA ALA A 293 -20.05 1.98 -7.03
C ALA A 293 -20.86 3.10 -7.68
N THR A 294 -20.19 4.23 -7.97
CA THR A 294 -20.84 5.38 -8.60
C THR A 294 -21.36 5.01 -9.99
N MET A 295 -20.60 4.26 -10.78
CA MET A 295 -21.01 3.84 -12.13
C MET A 295 -22.22 2.89 -12.08
N LEU A 296 -22.12 1.80 -11.31
CA LEU A 296 -23.17 0.79 -11.21
C LEU A 296 -24.45 1.35 -10.57
N LEU A 297 -24.34 2.08 -9.47
CA LEU A 297 -25.53 2.65 -8.81
C LEU A 297 -26.16 3.77 -9.65
N SER A 298 -25.39 4.57 -10.39
CA SER A 298 -25.96 5.55 -11.32
C SER A 298 -26.71 4.86 -12.47
N TYR A 299 -26.18 3.74 -12.94
CA TYR A 299 -26.81 2.93 -13.98
C TYR A 299 -28.15 2.33 -13.52
N LEU A 300 -28.21 1.79 -12.30
CA LEU A 300 -29.41 1.17 -11.73
C LEU A 300 -30.46 2.22 -11.34
N LEU A 301 -30.06 3.28 -10.64
CA LEU A 301 -30.97 4.32 -10.15
C LEU A 301 -31.39 5.32 -11.23
N LYS A 302 -30.73 5.32 -12.40
CA LYS A 302 -30.89 6.31 -13.49
C LYS A 302 -30.68 7.77 -13.06
N ARG A 303 -30.02 7.98 -11.91
CA ARG A 303 -29.70 9.28 -11.30
C ARG A 303 -28.46 9.16 -10.42
N PRO A 304 -27.75 10.26 -10.09
CA PRO A 304 -26.55 10.17 -9.27
C PRO A 304 -26.87 9.60 -7.86
N PRO A 305 -26.12 8.60 -7.38
CA PRO A 305 -26.35 7.97 -6.09
C PRO A 305 -25.90 8.87 -4.94
N GLN A 306 -26.56 8.74 -3.79
CA GLN A 306 -26.11 9.36 -2.55
C GLN A 306 -24.74 8.80 -2.11
N ARG A 307 -23.91 9.64 -1.51
CA ARG A 307 -22.56 9.27 -1.02
C ARG A 307 -22.59 8.10 -0.02
N SER A 308 -23.67 7.99 0.77
CA SER A 308 -23.86 6.91 1.74
C SER A 308 -24.06 5.55 1.07
N LEU A 309 -24.72 5.50 -0.09
CA LEU A 309 -24.92 4.26 -0.87
C LEU A 309 -23.64 3.82 -1.55
N VAL A 310 -22.93 4.76 -2.18
CA VAL A 310 -21.60 4.51 -2.77
C VAL A 310 -20.65 3.95 -1.71
N SER A 311 -20.65 4.52 -0.50
CA SER A 311 -19.82 4.04 0.61
C SER A 311 -20.24 2.66 1.12
N ARG A 312 -21.54 2.35 1.17
CA ARG A 312 -22.07 1.04 1.57
C ARG A 312 -21.65 -0.06 0.59
N TYR A 313 -21.76 0.19 -0.72
CA TYR A 313 -21.28 -0.73 -1.75
C TYR A 313 -19.79 -1.04 -1.61
N ALA A 314 -18.95 -0.01 -1.47
CA ALA A 314 -17.51 -0.22 -1.31
C ALA A 314 -17.20 -1.06 -0.05
N ARG A 315 -17.89 -0.82 1.08
CA ARG A 315 -17.71 -1.62 2.30
C ARG A 315 -18.17 -3.06 2.14
N ALA A 316 -19.30 -3.30 1.48
CA ALA A 316 -19.81 -4.64 1.25
C ALA A 316 -18.81 -5.50 0.47
N LEU A 317 -18.17 -4.91 -0.55
CA LEU A 317 -17.13 -5.59 -1.32
C LEU A 317 -15.82 -5.79 -0.56
N GLU A 318 -15.42 -4.80 0.26
CA GLU A 318 -14.29 -4.93 1.17
C GLU A 318 -14.51 -6.11 2.16
N GLN A 319 -15.74 -6.28 2.68
CA GLN A 319 -16.11 -7.39 3.57
C GLN A 319 -16.20 -8.73 2.85
N ALA A 320 -16.64 -8.75 1.60
CA ALA A 320 -16.68 -9.96 0.77
C ALA A 320 -15.30 -10.38 0.22
N GLY A 321 -14.21 -9.75 0.65
CA GLY A 321 -12.85 -10.02 0.17
C GLY A 321 -12.56 -9.51 -1.24
N SER A 322 -13.51 -8.82 -1.88
CA SER A 322 -13.43 -8.39 -3.27
C SER A 322 -12.93 -6.94 -3.39
N SER A 323 -11.62 -6.79 -3.20
CA SER A 323 -10.96 -5.49 -3.00
C SER A 323 -10.52 -4.77 -4.30
N GLY A 324 -10.55 -5.44 -5.45
CA GLY A 324 -10.30 -4.83 -6.76
C GLY A 324 -11.59 -4.35 -7.42
N ALA A 325 -11.59 -3.14 -8.01
CA ALA A 325 -12.64 -2.75 -8.93
C ALA A 325 -12.44 -3.48 -10.26
N ILE A 326 -13.52 -3.90 -10.91
CA ILE A 326 -13.52 -4.53 -12.24
C ILE A 326 -13.80 -3.50 -13.35
N LEU A 327 -14.44 -2.37 -13.00
CA LEU A 327 -14.74 -1.30 -13.95
C LEU A 327 -13.72 -0.15 -13.85
N HIS A 328 -12.87 0.00 -14.86
CA HIS A 328 -11.83 1.04 -14.91
C HIS A 328 -12.07 2.14 -15.98
N SER A 329 -13.09 1.99 -16.82
CA SER A 329 -13.30 2.89 -17.95
C SER A 329 -13.76 4.29 -17.51
N ARG A 330 -12.99 5.32 -17.91
CA ARG A 330 -13.34 6.73 -17.68
C ARG A 330 -14.63 7.15 -18.40
N TRP A 331 -14.99 6.45 -19.48
CA TRP A 331 -16.20 6.70 -20.25
C TRP A 331 -17.44 6.31 -19.46
N LEU A 332 -17.43 5.14 -18.81
CA LEU A 332 -18.53 4.65 -17.97
C LEU A 332 -18.84 5.60 -16.80
N LYS A 333 -17.84 6.35 -16.32
CA LYS A 333 -18.04 7.38 -15.30
C LYS A 333 -18.93 8.54 -15.79
N HIS A 334 -18.76 8.97 -17.04
CA HIS A 334 -19.51 10.10 -17.60
C HIS A 334 -20.79 9.63 -18.30
N TRP A 335 -20.80 8.37 -18.77
CA TRP A 335 -21.91 7.75 -19.48
C TRP A 335 -22.25 6.38 -18.85
N PRO A 336 -22.82 6.33 -17.64
CA PRO A 336 -23.15 5.06 -16.96
C PRO A 336 -24.11 4.18 -17.75
N ILE A 337 -24.92 4.77 -18.64
CA ILE A 337 -25.86 4.05 -19.52
C ILE A 337 -25.15 3.02 -20.41
N LEU A 338 -23.86 3.23 -20.73
CA LEU A 338 -23.05 2.28 -21.50
C LEU A 338 -22.96 0.89 -20.84
N LEU A 339 -23.21 0.78 -19.53
CA LEU A 339 -23.33 -0.50 -18.84
C LEU A 339 -24.46 -1.37 -19.39
N ALA A 340 -25.50 -0.82 -20.01
CA ALA A 340 -26.54 -1.62 -20.68
C ALA A 340 -26.03 -2.42 -21.89
N LEU A 341 -24.83 -2.11 -22.41
CA LEU A 341 -24.18 -2.97 -23.42
C LEU A 341 -23.62 -4.26 -22.79
N LEU A 342 -23.31 -4.22 -21.50
CA LEU A 342 -22.72 -5.32 -20.73
C LEU A 342 -23.76 -6.09 -19.92
N ASP A 343 -24.86 -5.44 -19.54
CA ASP A 343 -25.98 -6.02 -18.79
C ASP A 343 -26.93 -6.82 -19.72
N ASN A 344 -26.44 -7.95 -20.22
CA ASN A 344 -27.18 -8.90 -21.06
C ASN A 344 -26.80 -10.33 -20.64
N PRO A 345 -27.75 -11.29 -20.56
CA PRO A 345 -27.48 -12.69 -20.29
C PRO A 345 -26.29 -13.28 -21.08
N GLY A 346 -26.18 -12.97 -22.37
CA GLY A 346 -25.10 -13.48 -23.24
C GLY A 346 -23.70 -12.95 -22.90
N VAL A 347 -23.60 -11.91 -22.08
CA VAL A 347 -22.33 -11.41 -21.53
C VAL A 347 -22.18 -11.84 -20.07
N LEU A 348 -23.23 -11.72 -19.25
CA LEU A 348 -23.17 -11.99 -17.82
C LEU A 348 -22.97 -13.48 -17.47
N HIS A 349 -23.39 -14.40 -18.34
CA HIS A 349 -23.20 -15.84 -18.13
C HIS A 349 -21.83 -16.37 -18.59
N THR A 350 -21.01 -15.55 -19.27
CA THR A 350 -19.64 -15.98 -19.62
C THR A 350 -18.76 -15.97 -18.37
N PRO A 351 -17.67 -16.77 -18.32
CA PRO A 351 -16.72 -16.76 -17.20
C PRO A 351 -16.24 -15.35 -16.83
N ASP A 352 -15.97 -14.52 -17.85
CA ASP A 352 -15.52 -13.13 -17.67
C ASP A 352 -16.63 -12.20 -17.15
N GLY A 353 -17.90 -12.51 -17.46
CA GLY A 353 -19.06 -11.70 -17.09
C GLY A 353 -19.62 -12.00 -15.71
N GLN A 354 -19.31 -13.16 -15.12
CA GLN A 354 -19.81 -13.56 -13.79
C GLN A 354 -19.41 -12.56 -12.70
N ALA A 355 -18.18 -12.04 -12.77
CA ALA A 355 -17.72 -11.01 -11.85
C ALA A 355 -18.60 -9.75 -11.93
N LEU A 356 -18.92 -9.28 -13.13
CA LEU A 356 -19.81 -8.13 -13.34
C LEU A 356 -21.24 -8.41 -12.91
N ALA A 357 -21.76 -9.61 -13.19
CA ALA A 357 -23.08 -10.04 -12.76
C ALA A 357 -23.22 -9.97 -11.24
N TRP A 358 -22.24 -10.50 -10.51
CA TRP A 358 -22.20 -10.45 -9.05
C TRP A 358 -22.10 -9.01 -8.52
N ARG A 359 -21.28 -8.14 -9.14
CA ARG A 359 -21.22 -6.70 -8.76
C ARG A 359 -22.56 -6.00 -8.97
N LEU A 360 -23.26 -6.27 -10.08
CA LEU A 360 -24.57 -5.71 -10.38
C LEU A 360 -25.62 -6.16 -9.35
N GLN A 361 -25.61 -7.43 -8.96
CA GLN A 361 -26.50 -7.97 -7.91
C GLN A 361 -26.27 -7.28 -6.57
N ILE A 362 -25.01 -7.09 -6.14
CA ILE A 362 -24.69 -6.37 -4.91
C ILE A 362 -25.15 -4.91 -4.99
N ALA A 363 -24.89 -4.24 -6.11
CA ALA A 363 -25.33 -2.87 -6.32
C ALA A 363 -26.85 -2.76 -6.29
N LEU A 364 -27.56 -3.71 -6.88
CA LEU A 364 -29.03 -3.80 -6.89
C LEU A 364 -29.58 -4.01 -5.47
N ALA A 365 -29.10 -5.01 -4.74
CA ALA A 365 -29.55 -5.27 -3.37
C ALA A 365 -29.36 -4.06 -2.45
N ILE A 366 -28.22 -3.37 -2.56
CA ILE A 366 -27.94 -2.15 -1.80
C ILE A 366 -28.84 -0.98 -2.22
N ALA A 367 -29.12 -0.87 -3.53
CA ALA A 367 -30.01 0.16 -4.05
C ALA A 367 -31.45 -0.09 -3.57
N GLU A 368 -31.97 -1.31 -3.70
CA GLU A 368 -33.32 -1.71 -3.26
C GLU A 368 -33.53 -1.49 -1.76
N ALA A 369 -32.53 -1.84 -0.93
CA ALA A 369 -32.55 -1.62 0.51
C ALA A 369 -32.28 -0.15 0.92
N SER A 370 -32.58 0.83 0.06
CA SER A 370 -32.32 2.23 0.32
C SER A 370 -33.52 3.15 0.03
N PRO A 371 -33.67 4.27 0.77
CA PRO A 371 -34.72 5.25 0.49
C PRO A 371 -34.64 5.82 -0.94
N GLN A 372 -33.43 6.00 -1.47
CA GLN A 372 -33.23 6.48 -2.83
C GLN A 372 -33.68 5.44 -3.86
N GLY A 373 -33.41 4.15 -3.63
CA GLY A 373 -33.89 3.08 -4.51
C GLY A 373 -35.39 2.89 -4.43
N ALA A 374 -35.98 2.93 -3.23
CA ALA A 374 -37.44 2.87 -3.05
C ALA A 374 -38.18 3.91 -3.91
N GLN A 375 -37.69 5.16 -3.94
CA GLN A 375 -38.25 6.20 -4.81
C GLN A 375 -38.13 5.92 -6.32
N VAL A 376 -37.12 5.16 -6.77
CA VAL A 376 -36.94 4.79 -8.19
C VAL A 376 -37.77 3.56 -8.53
N PHE A 377 -37.64 2.50 -7.73
CA PHE A 377 -38.20 1.18 -8.02
C PHE A 377 -39.69 1.08 -7.68
N LEU A 378 -40.14 1.73 -6.59
CA LEU A 378 -41.56 1.77 -6.20
C LEU A 378 -42.30 2.97 -6.82
N GLY A 379 -41.59 3.87 -7.52
CA GLY A 379 -42.21 4.98 -8.23
C GLY A 379 -42.91 6.01 -7.33
N THR A 380 -42.48 6.21 -6.09
CA THR A 380 -43.07 7.16 -5.12
C THR A 380 -42.83 8.65 -5.46
N GLN A 381 -42.67 8.97 -6.75
CA GLN A 381 -42.52 10.33 -7.24
C GLN A 381 -43.90 11.02 -7.23
N PRO A 382 -43.96 12.34 -7.00
CA PRO A 382 -45.22 13.07 -7.12
C PRO A 382 -45.82 12.89 -8.53
N PRO A 383 -47.16 12.83 -8.65
CA PRO A 383 -47.82 12.57 -9.92
C PRO A 383 -47.42 13.59 -10.98
N ARG A 384 -46.98 13.09 -12.14
CA ARG A 384 -46.67 13.91 -13.32
C ARG A 384 -47.97 14.39 -13.97
N SER A 385 -47.99 15.62 -14.50
CA SER A 385 -49.09 16.07 -15.36
C SER A 385 -49.15 15.21 -16.63
N LEU A 386 -50.35 15.02 -17.18
CA LEU A 386 -50.59 14.17 -18.36
C LEU A 386 -49.68 14.53 -19.55
N PHE A 387 -49.46 15.84 -19.77
CA PHE A 387 -48.53 16.36 -20.76
C PHE A 387 -47.06 15.97 -20.50
N SER A 388 -46.60 16.11 -19.25
CA SER A 388 -45.23 15.72 -18.88
C SER A 388 -45.01 14.21 -18.94
N ALA A 389 -46.06 13.41 -18.70
CA ALA A 389 -46.03 11.96 -18.85
C ALA A 389 -45.87 11.57 -20.33
N LEU A 390 -46.65 12.17 -21.24
CA LEU A 390 -46.55 11.91 -22.68
C LEU A 390 -45.18 12.29 -23.26
N ILE A 391 -44.64 13.45 -22.87
CA ILE A 391 -43.29 13.87 -23.27
C ILE A 391 -42.24 12.89 -22.73
N ALA A 392 -42.35 12.49 -21.46
CA ALA A 392 -41.44 11.51 -20.88
C ALA A 392 -41.53 10.15 -21.58
N LEU A 393 -42.72 9.70 -21.96
CA LEU A 393 -42.96 8.45 -22.68
C LEU A 393 -42.35 8.49 -24.10
N GLY A 394 -42.53 9.62 -24.81
CA GLY A 394 -41.92 9.84 -26.12
C GLY A 394 -40.39 9.86 -26.04
N LEU A 395 -39.82 10.60 -25.08
CA LEU A 395 -38.37 10.67 -24.89
C LEU A 395 -37.76 9.33 -24.45
N THR A 396 -38.46 8.55 -23.61
CA THR A 396 -37.99 7.23 -23.19
C THR A 396 -38.08 6.22 -24.32
N SER A 397 -39.15 6.24 -25.11
CA SER A 397 -39.30 5.38 -26.29
C SER A 397 -38.26 5.69 -27.35
N PHE A 398 -38.00 6.97 -27.62
CA PHE A 398 -36.94 7.40 -28.54
C PHE A 398 -35.55 6.98 -28.04
N LYS A 399 -35.26 7.20 -26.75
CA LYS A 399 -34.00 6.74 -26.13
C LYS A 399 -33.84 5.21 -26.21
N ALA A 400 -34.92 4.46 -25.97
CA ALA A 400 -34.91 3.01 -26.07
C ALA A 400 -34.63 2.55 -27.50
N LEU A 401 -35.28 3.16 -28.50
CA LEU A 401 -35.04 2.86 -29.92
C LEU A 401 -33.58 3.12 -30.33
N VAL A 402 -33.06 4.32 -30.03
CA VAL A 402 -31.68 4.70 -30.30
C VAL A 402 -30.70 3.73 -29.61
N TRP A 403 -31.00 3.34 -28.38
CA TRP A 403 -30.16 2.43 -27.62
C TRP A 403 -30.17 1.00 -28.17
N THR A 404 -31.34 0.48 -28.57
CA THR A 404 -31.46 -0.85 -29.19
C THR A 404 -30.66 -0.91 -30.49
N LEU A 405 -30.72 0.14 -31.31
CA LEU A 405 -29.93 0.26 -32.54
C LEU A 405 -28.42 0.36 -32.25
N ALA A 406 -28.02 1.19 -31.28
CA ALA A 406 -26.62 1.32 -30.88
C ALA A 406 -26.06 0.02 -30.26
N ALA A 407 -26.84 -0.70 -29.47
CA ALA A 407 -26.45 -1.97 -28.87
C ALA A 407 -26.26 -3.06 -29.92
N LEU A 408 -27.13 -3.12 -30.94
CA LEU A 408 -26.95 -4.04 -32.08
C LEU A 408 -25.66 -3.74 -32.85
N ALA A 409 -25.35 -2.47 -33.09
CA ALA A 409 -24.14 -2.05 -33.80
C ALA A 409 -22.84 -2.27 -32.98
N CYS A 410 -22.89 -2.07 -31.66
CA CYS A 410 -21.71 -2.09 -30.78
C CYS A 410 -21.44 -3.44 -30.09
N ARG A 411 -22.34 -4.43 -30.20
CA ARG A 411 -22.14 -5.81 -29.69
C ARG A 411 -20.77 -6.43 -30.02
N PRO A 412 -20.23 -6.35 -31.26
CA PRO A 412 -18.90 -6.89 -31.56
C PRO A 412 -17.75 -6.09 -30.93
N LEU A 413 -17.94 -4.79 -30.69
CA LEU A 413 -16.95 -3.90 -30.05
C LEU A 413 -16.89 -4.10 -28.52
N ALA A 414 -18.03 -4.34 -27.88
CA ALA A 414 -18.12 -4.62 -26.44
C ALA A 414 -17.36 -5.89 -26.05
N ARG A 415 -17.41 -6.94 -26.89
CA ARG A 415 -16.59 -8.16 -26.71
C ARG A 415 -15.08 -7.87 -26.76
N ARG A 416 -14.64 -7.02 -27.70
CA ARG A 416 -13.21 -6.62 -27.82
C ARG A 416 -12.71 -5.73 -26.67
N LEU A 417 -13.58 -4.91 -26.09
CA LEU A 417 -13.23 -4.05 -24.94
C LEU A 417 -13.00 -4.84 -23.65
N LEU A 418 -13.64 -6.00 -23.48
CA LEU A 418 -13.41 -6.92 -22.37
C LEU A 418 -12.18 -7.81 -22.62
N SER A 419 -12.03 -8.36 -23.83
CA SER A 419 -10.88 -9.22 -24.18
C SER A 419 -9.55 -8.46 -24.30
N GLY A 420 -9.56 -7.15 -24.50
CA GLY A 420 -8.36 -6.30 -24.51
C GLY A 420 -7.67 -6.14 -23.14
N SER A 421 -8.25 -6.70 -22.07
CA SER A 421 -7.64 -6.75 -20.73
C SER A 421 -6.56 -7.83 -20.60
N GLU A 422 -6.57 -8.87 -21.44
CA GLU A 422 -5.58 -9.96 -21.34
C GLU A 422 -4.19 -9.55 -21.83
N ALA A 423 -4.08 -8.64 -22.81
CA ALA A 423 -2.78 -8.19 -23.33
C ALA A 423 -1.98 -7.27 -22.37
N ARG A 424 -2.45 -7.02 -21.14
CA ARG A 424 -1.73 -6.23 -20.13
C ARG A 424 -1.52 -6.97 -18.80
N HIS A 425 -1.74 -8.28 -18.75
CA HIS A 425 -1.41 -9.10 -17.58
C HIS A 425 -0.27 -10.10 -17.81
N GLU A 426 0.34 -10.13 -19.00
CA GLU A 426 1.56 -10.91 -19.30
C GLU A 426 2.72 -10.07 -19.88
N ALA A 427 2.91 -8.82 -19.44
CA ALA A 427 4.13 -8.05 -19.77
C ALA A 427 4.60 -7.13 -18.63
#